data_AF-A0A4U3AAE6-F1
#
_entry.id   AF-A0A4U3AAE6-F1
#
_cell.length_a   1.000
_cell.length_b   1.000
_cell.length_c   1.000
_cell.angle_alpha   90.00
_cell.angle_beta   90.00
_cell.angle_gamma   90.00
#
_symmetry.space_group_name_H-M   'P 1'
#
loop_
_entity.id
_entity.type
_entity.pdbx_description
1 polymer ?
#
loop_
_entity_poly.entity_id
_entity_poly.type
_entity_poly.pdbx_seq_one_letter_code
_entity_poly.pdbx_strand_id
1 'polypeptide(L)' 'LLTPYVKNNSLYYGYGVWISMENDEILKYFVFGFDPGVRVHSSVNAKSKMQFHIMSNVERNVVPIKNGIDKLITEKKI' A
#
# COMPACT_ATOMS: atom_id res chain seq x y z
N LEU A 1 7.83 -0.86 -16.64
CA LEU A 1 8.22 -1.27 -15.27
C LEU A 1 7.57 -0.28 -14.28
N LEU A 2 7.20 -0.71 -13.07
CA LEU A 2 6.58 0.17 -12.06
C LEU A 2 7.63 1.10 -11.44
N THR A 3 8.04 2.12 -12.20
CA THR A 3 9.11 3.05 -11.84
C THR A 3 8.55 4.27 -11.10
N PRO A 4 9.20 4.76 -10.02
CA PRO A 4 8.85 6.02 -9.39
C PRO A 4 9.21 7.21 -10.29
N TYR A 5 8.29 8.16 -10.46
CA TYR A 5 8.49 9.39 -11.22
C TYR A 5 8.33 10.65 -10.37
N VAL A 6 7.44 10.63 -9.39
CA VAL A 6 7.19 11.75 -8.46
C VAL A 6 7.46 11.28 -7.04
N LYS A 7 8.08 12.14 -6.22
CA LYS A 7 8.43 11.87 -4.82
C LYS A 7 7.75 12.86 -3.87
N ASN A 8 7.20 12.33 -2.78
CA ASN A 8 6.77 13.07 -1.60
C ASN A 8 7.18 12.27 -0.35
N ASN A 9 8.28 12.67 0.30
CA ASN A 9 8.90 11.93 1.41
C ASN A 9 9.20 10.47 1.02
N SER A 10 8.69 9.50 1.79
CA SER A 10 8.80 8.05 1.55
C SER A 10 7.75 7.51 0.59
N LEU A 11 6.89 8.38 0.04
CA LEU A 11 5.81 8.02 -0.87
C LEU A 11 6.09 8.55 -2.27
N TYR A 12 6.05 7.65 -3.25
CA TYR A 12 6.33 7.93 -4.64
C TYR A 12 5.12 7.57 -5.49
N TYR A 13 5.06 8.16 -6.68
CA TYR A 13 4.02 7.86 -7.66
C TYR A 13 4.65 7.50 -9.00
N GLY A 14 4.19 6.40 -9.57
CA GLY A 14 4.52 5.96 -10.91
C GLY A 14 3.39 6.26 -11.89
N TYR A 15 3.25 5.45 -12.93
CA TYR A 15 2.06 5.51 -13.79
C TYR A 15 0.90 4.74 -13.17
N GLY A 16 0.02 5.46 -12.46
CA GLY A 16 -1.23 4.93 -11.91
C GLY A 16 -1.10 4.15 -10.59
N VAL A 17 0.09 4.14 -9.97
CA VAL A 17 0.39 3.31 -8.79
C VAL A 17 1.19 4.09 -7.77
N TRP A 18 0.82 3.95 -6.50
CA TRP A 18 1.59 4.46 -5.37
C TRP A 18 2.70 3.49 -4.99
N ILE A 19 3.87 4.02 -4.67
CA ILE A 19 5.07 3.26 -4.36
C ILE A 19 5.61 3.76 -3.02
N SER A 20 5.64 2.90 -2.01
CA SER A 20 6.30 3.21 -0.73
C SER A 20 7.76 2.80 -0.83
N MET A 21 8.67 3.68 -0.44
CA MET A 21 10.11 3.39 -0.40
C MET A 21 10.73 3.81 0.93
N GLU A 22 11.74 3.07 1.36
CA GLU A 22 12.53 3.37 2.56
C GLU A 22 13.99 2.98 2.26
N ASN A 23 14.95 3.83 2.64
CA ASN A 23 16.38 3.63 2.36
C ASN A 23 16.67 3.30 0.88
N ASP A 24 16.02 4.02 -0.03
CA ASP A 24 16.07 3.82 -1.50
C ASP A 24 15.63 2.43 -1.99
N GLU A 25 15.04 1.60 -1.13
CA GLU A 25 14.41 0.33 -1.50
C GLU A 25 12.89 0.47 -1.62
N ILE A 26 12.32 -0.18 -2.63
CA ILE A 26 10.87 -0.27 -2.78
C ILE A 26 10.32 -1.24 -1.75
N LEU A 27 9.47 -0.76 -0.85
CA LEU A 27 8.79 -1.58 0.15
C LEU A 27 7.54 -2.24 -0.43
N LYS A 28 6.70 -1.46 -1.11
CA LYS A 28 5.43 -1.95 -1.65
C LYS A 28 4.85 -1.05 -2.73
N TYR A 29 4.04 -1.67 -3.58
CA TYR A 29 3.18 -1.04 -4.57
C TYR A 29 1.75 -1.11 -4.08
N PHE A 30 0.98 -0.04 -4.25
CA PHE A 30 -0.40 -0.04 -3.81
C PHE A 30 -1.27 0.93 -4.61
N VAL A 31 -2.57 0.64 -4.58
CA VAL A 31 -3.64 1.53 -5.03
C VAL A 31 -4.67 1.63 -3.93
N PHE A 32 -5.34 2.76 -3.84
CA PHE A 32 -6.43 2.96 -2.91
C PHE A 32 -7.46 3.90 -3.53
N GLY A 33 -8.69 3.83 -3.04
CA GLY A 33 -9.80 4.61 -3.55
C GLY A 33 -10.87 4.82 -2.48
N PHE A 34 -11.59 5.92 -2.62
CA PHE A 34 -12.59 6.37 -1.68
C PHE A 34 -13.76 6.99 -2.45
N ASP A 35 -14.95 6.42 -2.28
CA ASP A 35 -16.22 6.99 -2.69
C ASP A 35 -17.16 7.03 -1.47
N PRO A 36 -18.27 7.78 -1.48
CA PRO A 36 -19.28 7.68 -0.42
C PRO A 36 -19.69 6.22 -0.17
N GLY A 37 -19.60 5.79 1.08
CA GLY A 37 -19.84 4.40 1.48
C GLY A 37 -18.82 3.34 1.02
N VAL A 38 -17.77 3.67 0.25
CA VAL A 38 -16.81 2.67 -0.28
C VAL A 38 -15.37 3.04 0.06
N ARG A 39 -14.59 2.04 0.48
CA ARG A 39 -13.15 2.15 0.70
C ARG A 39 -12.46 0.95 0.06
N VAL A 40 -11.37 1.21 -0.67
CA VAL A 40 -10.51 0.17 -1.24
C VAL A 40 -9.06 0.47 -0.92
N HIS A 41 -8.31 -0.54 -0.50
CA HIS A 41 -6.86 -0.52 -0.42
C HIS A 41 -6.32 -1.86 -0.90
N SER A 42 -5.44 -1.84 -1.91
CA SER A 42 -4.83 -3.02 -2.50
C SER A 42 -3.33 -2.82 -2.54
N SER A 43 -2.57 -3.77 -2.02
CA SER A 43 -1.12 -3.61 -1.82
C SER A 43 -0.37 -4.91 -2.08
N VAL A 44 0.83 -4.78 -2.64
CA VAL A 44 1.79 -5.87 -2.88
C VAL A 44 3.13 -5.50 -2.28
N ASN A 45 3.61 -6.30 -1.32
CA ASN A 45 4.96 -6.14 -0.76
C ASN A 45 6.00 -6.53 -1.81
N ALA A 46 6.99 -5.67 -2.04
CA ALA A 46 7.97 -5.88 -3.10
C ALA A 46 8.94 -7.03 -2.81
N LYS A 47 9.22 -7.33 -1.53
CA LYS A 47 10.15 -8.37 -1.09
C LYS A 47 9.46 -9.73 -0.97
N SER A 48 8.45 -9.84 -0.10
CA SER A 48 7.77 -11.11 0.18
C SER A 48 6.77 -11.51 -0.90
N LYS A 49 6.43 -10.60 -1.84
CA LYS A 49 5.38 -10.77 -2.85
C LYS A 49 3.98 -11.01 -2.26
N MET A 50 3.83 -10.91 -0.94
CA MET A 50 2.54 -11.00 -0.28
C MET A 50 1.64 -9.85 -0.71
N GLN A 51 0.37 -10.18 -0.89
CA GLN A 51 -0.65 -9.27 -1.35
C GLN A 51 -1.78 -9.23 -0.32
N PHE A 52 -2.37 -8.06 -0.15
CA PHE A 52 -3.61 -7.94 0.61
C PHE A 52 -4.53 -6.91 -0.02
N HIS A 53 -5.83 -7.15 0.17
CA HIS A 53 -6.90 -6.31 -0.36
C HIS A 53 -7.91 -6.07 0.75
N ILE A 54 -8.18 -4.79 1.03
CA ILE A 54 -9.19 -4.36 1.99
C ILE A 54 -10.29 -3.68 1.20
N MET A 55 -11.51 -4.17 1.36
CA MET A 55 -12.73 -3.56 0.84
C MET A 55 -13.67 -3.29 2.00
N SER A 56 -14.31 -2.13 2.01
CA SER A 56 -15.26 -1.74 3.05
C SER A 56 -16.44 -1.00 2.41
N ASN A 57 -17.64 -1.33 2.88
CA ASN A 57 -18.91 -0.70 2.50
C ASN A 57 -19.40 0.32 3.57
N VAL A 58 -18.48 0.86 4.36
CA VAL A 58 -18.76 1.90 5.35
C VAL A 58 -17.77 3.05 5.22
N GLU A 59 -18.19 4.25 5.63
CA GLU A 59 -17.38 5.46 5.58
C GLU A 59 -16.30 5.55 6.68
N ARG A 60 -15.68 4.42 7.03
CA ARG A 60 -14.62 4.36 8.05
C ARG A 60 -13.24 4.27 7.41
N ASN A 61 -12.24 4.80 8.09
CA ASN A 61 -10.85 4.75 7.64
C ASN A 61 -10.31 3.30 7.73
N VAL A 62 -9.71 2.81 6.64
CA VAL A 62 -9.10 1.47 6.56
C VAL A 62 -7.61 1.44 6.97
N VAL A 63 -7.01 2.60 7.21
CA VAL A 63 -5.58 2.74 7.59
C VAL A 63 -5.20 1.91 8.82
N PRO A 64 -6.02 1.81 9.89
CA PRO A 64 -5.67 0.94 11.03
C PRO A 64 -5.52 -0.54 10.64
N ILE A 65 -6.43 -1.05 9.80
CA ILE A 65 -6.38 -2.44 9.31
C ILE A 65 -5.15 -2.64 8.42
N LYS A 66 -4.92 -1.73 7.46
CA LYS A 66 -3.73 -1.71 6.61
C LYS A 66 -2.45 -1.74 7.43
N ASN A 67 -2.35 -0.93 8.49
CA ASN A 67 -1.15 -0.85 9.31
C ASN A 67 -0.93 -2.13 10.13
N GLY A 68 -2.01 -2.75 10.63
CA GLY A 68 -1.94 -4.05 11.29
C GLY A 68 -1.42 -5.14 10.37
N ILE A 69 -1.91 -5.19 9.12
CA ILE A 69 -1.44 -6.16 8.12
C ILE A 69 0.02 -5.89 7.74
N ASP A 70 0.39 -4.64 7.45
CA ASP A 70 1.77 -4.28 7.13
C ASP A 70 2.74 -4.70 8.25
N LYS A 71 2.36 -4.49 9.52
CA LYS A 71 3.14 -4.93 10.69
C LYS A 71 3.32 -6.45 10.70
N LEU A 72 2.25 -7.21 10.48
CA LEU A 72 2.30 -8.68 10.43
C LEU A 72 3.22 -9.20 9.31
N ILE A 73 3.21 -8.55 8.14
CA ILE A 73 4.07 -8.90 7.00
C ILE A 73 5.54 -8.57 7.28
N THR A 74 5.82 -7.47 7.97
CA THR A 74 7.21 -7.06 8.28
C THR A 74 7.80 -7.88 9.43
N GLU A 75 7.01 -8.19 10.46
CA GLU A 75 7.48 -8.94 11.65
C GLU A 75 7.61 -10.43 11.40
N LYS A 76 6.72 -11.01 10.58
CA LYS A 76 6.89 -12.38 10.12
C LYS A 76 7.83 -12.38 8.92
N LYS A 77 9.11 -12.72 9.13
CA LYS A 77 10.02 -13.16 8.06
C LYS A 77 9.53 -14.50 7.46
N ILE A 78 8.38 -14.49 6.80
CA ILE A 78 7.94 -15.58 5.90
C ILE A 78 8.58 -15.33 4.54
#